data_AF-A0A0S2F534-F1
#
_entry.id   AF-A0A0S2F534-F1
#
_cell.length_a   1.000
_cell.length_b   1.000
_cell.length_c   1.000
_cell.angle_alpha   90.00
_cell.angle_beta   90.00
_cell.angle_gamma   90.00
#
_symmetry.space_group_name_H-M   'P 1'
#
loop_
_entity.id
_entity.type
_entity.pdbx_description
1 polymer ?
#
loop_
_entity_poly.entity_id
_entity_poly.type
_entity_poly.pdbx_seq_one_letter_code
_entity_poly.pdbx_strand_id
1 'polypeptide(L)'
;MITTHIKPRIQKVRFARKAESLSWVQRELRDTNVPAEFARIVEVKELTADEYDAFAKQPLRGRDWLADFCGIFTDAMEIRSPGRATLYVRTDGYKYARYIGLAAD
;
A
#
# COMPACT_ATOMS: atom_id res chain seq x y z
N MET A 1 -5.09 3.20 -14.56
CA MET A 1 -5.10 3.66 -13.16
C MET A 1 -5.63 5.09 -12.98
N ILE A 2 -6.29 5.39 -11.85
CA ILE A 2 -6.74 6.73 -11.43
C ILE A 2 -6.18 7.04 -10.03
N THR A 3 -5.73 8.28 -9.80
CA THR A 3 -5.36 8.80 -8.47
C THR A 3 -6.43 9.79 -8.00
N THR A 4 -6.90 9.61 -6.78
CA THR A 4 -7.84 10.52 -6.13
C THR A 4 -7.28 10.94 -4.78
N HIS A 5 -7.01 12.23 -4.60
CA HIS A 5 -6.71 12.79 -3.28
C HIS A 5 -8.00 12.85 -2.46
N ILE A 6 -7.93 12.40 -1.21
CA ILE A 6 -9.09 12.33 -0.33
C ILE A 6 -8.90 13.19 0.91
N LYS A 7 -10.00 13.51 1.60
CA LYS A 7 -9.91 14.00 2.97
C LYS A 7 -9.19 12.94 3.81
N PRO A 8 -8.11 13.31 4.54
CA PRO A 8 -7.34 12.34 5.29
C PRO A 8 -8.20 11.55 6.27
N ARG A 9 -8.05 10.23 6.28
CA ARG A 9 -8.72 9.32 7.21
C ARG A 9 -7.70 8.45 7.94
N ILE A 10 -8.03 8.02 9.14
CA ILE A 10 -7.20 7.07 9.88
C ILE A 10 -7.64 5.65 9.55
N GLN A 11 -6.68 4.76 9.32
CA GLN A 11 -6.88 3.34 9.12
C GLN A 11 -5.91 2.57 10.01
N LYS A 12 -6.40 1.54 10.70
CA LYS A 12 -5.53 0.59 11.40
C LYS A 12 -4.98 -0.41 10.38
N VAL A 13 -3.65 -0.50 10.28
CA VAL A 13 -2.92 -1.25 9.24
C VAL A 13 -1.75 -1.99 9.89
N ARG A 14 -1.49 -3.23 9.46
CA ARG A 14 -0.19 -3.88 9.68
C ARG A 14 0.66 -3.72 8.44
N PHE A 15 1.91 -3.29 8.57
CA PHE A 15 2.81 -3.10 7.44
C PHE A 15 3.92 -4.14 7.41
N ALA A 16 4.18 -4.64 6.22
CA ALA A 16 5.38 -5.40 5.90
C ALA A 16 6.36 -4.50 5.15
N ARG A 17 7.62 -4.47 5.60
CA ARG A 17 8.67 -3.63 5.01
C ARG A 17 9.37 -4.35 3.87
N LYS A 18 9.56 -3.64 2.76
CA LYS A 18 10.30 -4.09 1.57
C LYS A 18 9.85 -5.47 1.08
N ALA A 19 8.53 -5.64 0.94
CA ALA A 19 7.94 -6.88 0.50
C ALA A 19 8.32 -7.22 -0.94
N GLU A 20 8.77 -8.46 -1.16
CA GLU A 20 9.11 -8.97 -2.49
C GLU A 20 7.86 -9.31 -3.32
N SER A 21 6.76 -9.68 -2.65
CA SER A 21 5.48 -9.98 -3.29
C SER A 21 4.32 -9.88 -2.31
N LEU A 22 3.09 -9.78 -2.83
CA LEU A 22 1.88 -9.72 -1.99
C LEU A 22 1.61 -11.03 -1.23
N SER A 23 1.94 -12.20 -1.79
CA SER A 23 1.82 -13.47 -1.07
C SER A 23 2.74 -13.53 0.15
N TRP A 24 3.94 -12.95 0.04
CA TRP A 24 4.85 -12.77 1.17
C TRP A 24 4.25 -11.83 2.22
N VAL A 25 3.68 -10.68 1.82
CA VAL A 25 2.97 -9.77 2.75
C VAL A 25 1.86 -10.51 3.49
N GLN A 26 1.01 -11.25 2.78
CA GLN A 26 -0.10 -11.98 3.39
C GLN A 26 0.38 -13.04 4.37
N ARG A 27 1.52 -13.71 4.09
CA ARG A 27 2.12 -14.67 5.01
C ARG A 27 2.70 -13.98 6.25
N GLU A 28 3.45 -12.91 6.05
CA GLU A 28 4.09 -12.14 7.13
C GLU A 28 3.06 -11.52 8.07
N LEU A 29 2.00 -10.93 7.51
CA LEU A 29 0.97 -10.23 8.27
C LEU A 29 -0.10 -11.14 8.88
N ARG A 30 -0.08 -12.45 8.54
CA ARG A 30 -0.89 -13.47 9.26
C ARG A 30 -0.36 -13.73 10.66
N ASP A 31 0.93 -13.48 10.90
CA ASP A 31 1.50 -13.56 12.23
C ASP A 31 1.01 -12.36 13.05
N THR A 32 0.27 -12.63 14.13
CA THR A 32 -0.27 -11.60 15.02
C THR A 32 0.81 -10.81 15.77
N ASN A 33 2.07 -11.25 15.72
CA ASN A 33 3.21 -10.53 16.29
C ASN A 33 3.58 -9.26 15.52
N VAL A 34 3.12 -9.08 14.28
CA VAL A 34 3.29 -7.80 13.59
C VAL A 34 2.31 -6.78 14.18
N PRO A 35 2.79 -5.72 14.86
CA PRO A 35 1.91 -4.75 15.49
C PRO A 35 1.13 -3.99 14.42
N ALA A 36 -0.15 -3.77 14.70
CA ALA A 36 -0.96 -2.87 13.91
C ALA A 36 -0.70 -1.43 14.35
N GLU A 37 -0.69 -0.50 13.41
CA GLU A 37 -0.50 0.92 13.64
C GLU A 37 -1.56 1.74 12.91
N PHE A 38 -1.78 2.97 13.38
CA PHE A 38 -2.70 3.90 12.74
C PHE A 38 -2.01 4.64 11.60
N ALA A 39 -2.39 4.33 10.37
CA ALA A 39 -1.95 5.01 9.17
C ALA A 39 -2.92 6.11 8.78
N ARG A 40 -2.38 7.28 8.40
CA ARG A 40 -3.15 8.36 7.80
C ARG A 40 -3.22 8.15 6.29
N ILE A 41 -4.41 7.91 5.78
CA ILE A 41 -4.66 7.68 4.36
C ILE A 41 -5.05 8.99 3.70
N VAL A 42 -4.32 9.41 2.68
CA VAL A 42 -4.49 10.72 2.02
C VAL A 42 -4.81 10.62 0.53
N GLU A 43 -4.56 9.47 -0.08
CA GLU A 43 -4.76 9.24 -1.50
C GLU A 43 -5.33 7.83 -1.71
N VAL A 44 -6.22 7.70 -2.69
CA VAL A 44 -6.71 6.43 -3.20
C VAL A 44 -6.23 6.26 -4.64
N LYS A 45 -5.63 5.11 -4.92
CA LYS A 45 -5.16 4.69 -6.24
C LYS A 45 -6.01 3.52 -6.72
N GLU A 46 -6.77 3.75 -7.78
CA GLU A 46 -7.57 2.71 -8.41
C GLU A 46 -6.79 2.11 -9.58
N LEU A 47 -6.52 0.82 -9.49
CA LEU A 47 -5.83 0.03 -10.49
C LEU A 47 -6.82 -0.94 -11.14
N THR A 48 -6.58 -1.24 -12.41
CA THR A 48 -7.17 -2.43 -13.06
C THR A 48 -6.60 -3.71 -12.44
N ALA A 49 -7.26 -4.84 -12.67
CA ALA A 49 -6.80 -6.13 -12.16
C ALA A 49 -5.38 -6.47 -12.62
N ASP A 50 -5.04 -6.17 -13.88
CA ASP A 50 -3.71 -6.43 -14.45
C ASP A 50 -2.64 -5.51 -13.86
N GLU A 51 -2.95 -4.22 -13.69
CA GLU A 51 -2.06 -3.26 -13.03
C GLU A 51 -1.81 -3.67 -11.57
N TYR A 52 -2.86 -4.10 -10.87
CA TYR A 52 -2.76 -4.58 -9.49
C TYR A 52 -1.91 -5.85 -9.40
N ASP A 53 -2.11 -6.82 -10.28
CA ASP A 53 -1.34 -8.07 -10.27
C ASP A 53 0.14 -7.84 -10.63
N ALA A 54 0.42 -6.96 -11.58
CA ALA A 54 1.78 -6.52 -11.88
C ALA A 54 2.42 -5.79 -10.69
N PHE A 55 1.65 -4.99 -9.95
CA PHE A 55 2.10 -4.37 -8.70
C PHE A 55 2.40 -5.41 -7.61
N ALA A 56 1.46 -6.33 -7.37
CA ALA A 56 1.53 -7.37 -6.35
C ALA A 56 2.71 -8.33 -6.55
N LYS A 57 3.10 -8.61 -7.80
CA LYS A 57 4.26 -9.45 -8.13
C LYS A 57 5.60 -8.76 -7.91
N GLN A 58 5.66 -7.44 -8.04
CA GLN A 58 6.90 -6.67 -7.97
C GLN A 58 6.71 -5.33 -7.24
N PRO A 59 6.45 -5.32 -5.92
CA PRO A 59 6.16 -4.07 -5.23
C PRO A 59 7.36 -3.13 -5.08
N LEU A 60 8.57 -3.69 -5.05
CA LEU A 60 9.84 -2.96 -5.01
C LEU A 60 10.23 -2.34 -6.37
N ARG A 61 9.51 -2.66 -7.45
CA ARG A 61 9.75 -2.05 -8.75
C ARG A 61 9.38 -0.56 -8.71
N GLY A 62 10.30 0.27 -9.20
CA GLY A 62 10.08 1.71 -9.38
C GLY A 62 8.87 2.01 -10.26
N ARG A 63 8.00 2.91 -9.82
CA ARG A 63 6.83 3.40 -10.57
C ARG A 63 6.70 4.91 -10.35
N ASP A 64 6.46 5.66 -11.42
CA ASP A 64 6.43 7.13 -11.35
C ASP A 64 5.30 7.63 -10.45
N TRP A 65 4.12 6.99 -10.51
CA TRP A 65 3.00 7.36 -9.64
C TRP A 65 3.23 7.10 -8.14
N LEU A 66 4.25 6.31 -7.76
CA LEU A 66 4.66 6.19 -6.36
C LEU A 66 5.64 7.32 -5.97
N ALA A 67 6.41 7.82 -6.94
CA ALA A 67 7.25 9.01 -6.76
C ALA A 67 6.41 10.28 -6.62
N ASP A 68 5.27 10.34 -7.33
CA ASP A 68 4.35 11.47 -7.34
C ASP A 68 3.40 11.49 -6.14
N PHE A 69 3.53 10.53 -5.20
CA PHE A 69 2.69 10.46 -4.01
C PHE A 69 2.85 11.74 -3.18
N CYS A 70 1.75 12.46 -2.97
CA CYS A 70 1.75 13.76 -2.32
C CYS A 70 1.79 13.70 -0.78
N GLY A 71 1.83 12.50 -0.19
CA GLY A 71 1.81 12.30 1.25
C GLY A 71 3.14 12.64 1.93
N ILE A 72 3.08 12.98 3.22
CA ILE A 72 4.29 13.08 4.05
C ILE A 72 4.80 11.67 4.42
N PHE A 73 5.99 11.57 5.01
CA PHE A 73 6.70 10.31 5.24
C PHE A 73 5.88 9.19 5.91
N THR A 74 4.90 9.52 6.76
CA THR A 74 4.04 8.55 7.46
C THR A 74 2.65 8.36 6.84
N ASP A 75 2.31 9.15 5.82
CA ASP A 75 1.06 9.01 5.09
C ASP A 75 1.10 7.75 4.21
N ALA A 76 -0.06 7.14 4.05
CA ALA A 76 -0.23 5.99 3.19
C ALA A 76 -1.22 6.28 2.06
N MET A 77 -0.95 5.66 0.92
CA MET A 77 -1.85 5.55 -0.22
C MET A 77 -2.66 4.27 -0.10
N GLU A 78 -3.95 4.35 -0.34
CA GLU A 78 -4.82 3.18 -0.44
C GLU A 78 -4.91 2.72 -1.89
N ILE A 79 -4.50 1.50 -2.19
CA ILE A 79 -4.61 0.90 -3.52
C ILE A 79 -5.82 -0.02 -3.56
N ARG A 80 -6.70 0.20 -4.54
CA ARG A 80 -7.90 -0.60 -4.79
C ARG A 80 -7.89 -1.18 -6.20
N SER A 81 -8.44 -2.38 -6.34
CA SER A 81 -8.79 -2.97 -7.62
C SER A 81 -10.03 -3.84 -7.43
N PRO A 82 -10.99 -3.85 -8.37
CA PRO A 82 -12.14 -4.75 -8.31
C PRO A 82 -11.72 -6.21 -8.10
N GLY A 83 -12.35 -6.91 -7.15
CA GLY A 83 -12.07 -8.31 -6.84
C GLY A 83 -10.73 -8.58 -6.15
N ARG A 84 -10.00 -7.55 -5.69
CA ARG A 84 -8.69 -7.68 -5.01
C ARG A 84 -8.72 -7.08 -3.61
N ALA A 85 -7.77 -7.52 -2.79
CA ALA A 85 -7.58 -6.94 -1.46
C ALA A 85 -7.16 -5.47 -1.55
N THR A 86 -7.67 -4.64 -0.66
CA THR A 86 -7.18 -3.27 -0.51
C THR A 86 -5.80 -3.29 0.12
N LEU A 87 -4.84 -2.57 -0.49
CA LEU A 87 -3.49 -2.42 0.04
C LEU A 87 -3.28 -1.00 0.56
N TYR A 88 -2.44 -0.88 1.58
CA TYR A 88 -1.99 0.40 2.10
C TYR A 88 -0.49 0.52 1.86
N VAL A 89 -0.06 1.55 1.14
CA VAL A 89 1.32 1.69 0.70
C VAL A 89 1.93 2.94 1.27
N ARG A 90 3.12 2.80 1.88
CA ARG A 90 4.01 3.93 2.15
C ARG A 90 5.24 3.85 1.28
N THR A 91 5.60 4.99 0.72
CA THR A 91 6.78 5.10 -0.13
C THR A 91 7.98 5.65 0.62
N ASP A 92 7.79 6.43 1.69
CA ASP A 92 8.85 7.12 2.43
C ASP A 92 9.77 7.95 1.50
N GLY A 93 9.21 8.53 0.44
CA GLY A 93 9.95 9.29 -0.57
C GLY A 93 10.67 8.46 -1.64
N TYR A 94 10.49 7.15 -1.67
CA TYR A 94 11.02 6.28 -2.72
C TYR A 94 10.03 6.10 -3.87
N LYS A 95 10.50 5.69 -5.05
CA LYS A 95 9.63 5.37 -6.20
C LYS A 95 9.00 3.98 -6.12
N TYR A 96 9.03 3.32 -4.97
CA TYR A 96 8.53 1.96 -4.79
C TYR A 96 7.77 1.83 -3.47
N ALA A 97 7.01 0.75 -3.32
CA ALA A 97 6.24 0.48 -2.11
C ALA A 97 7.17 -0.01 -0.99
N ARG A 98 7.79 0.92 -0.25
CA ARG A 98 8.71 0.59 0.85
C ARG A 98 8.00 -0.15 1.97
N TYR A 99 6.73 0.16 2.21
CA TYR A 99 5.86 -0.59 3.09
C TYR A 99 4.56 -0.91 2.37
N ILE A 100 4.08 -2.14 2.54
CA ILE A 100 2.76 -2.58 2.09
C ILE A 100 2.04 -3.14 3.29
N GLY A 101 0.80 -2.72 3.48
CA GLY A 101 -0.01 -3.16 4.58
C GLY A 101 -1.39 -3.63 4.18
N LEU A 102 -1.97 -4.38 5.10
CA LEU A 102 -3.35 -4.85 5.07
C LEU A 102 -4.09 -4.26 6.25
N ALA A 103 -5.40 -4.06 6.09
CA ALA A 103 -6.26 -3.61 7.18
C ALA A 103 -6.13 -4.57 8.38
N ALA A 104 -6.07 -4.01 9.57
CA ALA A 104 -6.10 -4.75 10.82
C ALA A 104 -7.42 -4.47 11.54
N ASP A 105 -7.97 -5.51 12.16
CA ASP A 105 -9.08 -5.42 13.11
C ASP A 105 -8.67 -4.66 14.39
#